data_AF-A0A7W1ZS82-F1
#
_entry.id   AF-A0A7W1ZS82-F1
#
_cell.length_a   1.000
_cell.length_b   1.000
_cell.length_c   1.000
_cell.angle_alpha   90.00
_cell.angle_beta   90.00
_cell.angle_gamma   90.00
#
_symmetry.space_group_name_H-M   'P 1'
#
loop_
_entity.id
_entity.type
_entity.pdbx_description
1 polymer ?
#
loop_
_entity_poly.entity_id
_entity_poly.type
_entity_poly.pdbx_seq_one_letter_code
_entity_poly.pdbx_strand_id
1 'polypeptide(L)' 'MFGLGPMELIAVLAVIVFFFGAKKLPGLAKGIGNSIKEFKRGMSGEQPTEKKQAVLEKN' A
#
# COMPACT_ATOMS: atom_id res chain seq x y z
N MET A 1 19.23 12.35 23.06
CA MET A 1 18.09 11.63 23.67
C MET A 1 16.80 11.88 22.88
N PHE A 2 16.84 11.74 21.56
CA PHE A 2 15.65 11.88 20.68
C PHE A 2 15.75 10.80 19.61
N GLY A 3 15.56 9.55 20.01
CA GLY A 3 15.26 8.48 19.07
C GLY A 3 13.75 8.35 19.05
N LEU A 4 13.13 8.49 17.88
CA LEU A 4 11.71 8.15 17.72
C LEU A 4 11.56 6.67 18.04
N GLY A 5 11.18 6.39 19.27
CA GLY A 5 10.92 5.06 19.76
C GLY A 5 9.63 4.52 19.15
N PRO A 6 9.43 3.20 19.24
CA PRO A 6 8.20 2.55 18.79
C PRO A 6 6.96 3.21 19.40
N MET A 7 7.08 3.73 20.62
CA MET A 7 5.96 4.32 21.35
C MET A 7 5.56 5.71 20.82
N GLU A 8 6.51 6.56 20.44
CA GLU A 8 6.20 7.83 19.80
C GLU A 8 5.61 7.63 18.40
N LEU A 9 6.11 6.65 17.63
CA LEU A 9 5.54 6.27 16.34
C LEU A 9 4.07 5.84 16.46
N ILE A 10 3.73 5.04 17.47
CA ILE A 10 2.34 4.62 17.73
C ILE A 10 1.47 5.82 18.10
N ALA A 11 1.97 6.75 18.94
CA ALA A 11 1.24 7.95 19.31
C ALA A 11 0.94 8.84 18.09
N VAL A 12 1.92 9.07 17.21
CA VAL A 12 1.73 9.83 15.97
C VAL A 12 0.74 9.13 15.04
N LEU A 13 0.87 7.81 14.88
CA LEU A 13 -0.05 7.02 14.07
C LEU A 13 -1.49 7.12 14.61
N ALA A 14 -1.66 7.06 15.93
CA ALA A 14 -2.96 7.18 16.58
C ALA A 14 -3.61 8.55 16.30
N VAL A 15 -2.84 9.64 16.33
CA VAL A 15 -3.32 10.99 15.99
C VAL A 15 -3.76 11.06 14.52
N ILE A 16 -2.95 10.54 13.59
CA ILE A 16 -3.33 10.47 12.16
C ILE A 16 -4.61 9.67 11.97
N VAL A 17 -4.71 8.50 12.63
CA VAL A 17 -5.91 7.66 12.56
C VAL A 17 -7.12 8.34 13.20
N PHE A 18 -6.95 9.16 14.23
CA PHE A 18 -8.03 9.91 14.85
C PHE A 18 -8.62 10.96 13.90
N PHE A 19 -7.77 11.73 13.19
CA PHE A 19 -8.23 12.74 12.24
C PHE A 19 -8.77 12.16 10.93
N PHE A 20 -8.10 11.15 10.37
CA PHE A 20 -8.47 10.58 9.06
C PHE A 20 -9.44 9.40 9.17
N GLY A 21 -9.51 8.74 10.33
CA GLY A 21 -10.27 7.53 10.56
C GLY A 21 -9.54 6.27 10.07
N ALA A 22 -9.57 5.19 10.88
CA ALA A 22 -8.93 3.91 10.56
C ALA A 22 -9.42 3.29 9.23
N LYS A 23 -10.65 3.61 8.80
CA LYS A 23 -11.22 3.13 7.54
C LYS A 23 -10.64 3.79 6.28
N LYS A 24 -10.08 5.01 6.39
CA LYS A 24 -9.53 5.76 5.24
C LYS A 24 -8.06 5.40 4.96
N LEU A 25 -7.28 5.08 5.98
CA LEU A 25 -5.89 4.61 5.85
C LEU A 25 -5.70 3.50 4.80
N PRO A 26 -6.44 2.37 4.84
CA PRO A 26 -6.24 1.28 3.89
C PRO A 26 -6.63 1.66 2.46
N GLY A 27 -7.60 2.56 2.29
CA GLY A 27 -7.97 3.09 0.97
C GLY A 27 -6.85 3.95 0.37
N LEU A 28 -6.29 4.86 1.16
CA LEU A 28 -5.15 5.70 0.76
C LEU A 28 -3.91 4.86 0.46
N ALA A 29 -3.59 3.89 1.32
CA ALA A 29 -2.47 2.97 1.12
C ALA A 29 -2.62 2.13 -0.15
N LYS A 30 -3.82 1.62 -0.45
CA LYS A 30 -4.10 0.92 -1.72
C LYS A 30 -3.91 1.82 -2.94
N GLY A 31 -4.41 3.06 -2.88
CA GLY A 31 -4.23 4.03 -3.97
C GLY A 31 -2.76 4.33 -4.24
N ILE A 32 -2.02 4.71 -3.19
CA ILE A 32 -0.58 5.01 -3.27
C ILE A 32 0.21 3.77 -3.71
N GLY A 33 -0.08 2.59 -3.15
CA GLY A 33 0.60 1.35 -3.49
C GLY A 33 0.42 0.95 -4.95
N ASN A 34 -0.79 1.12 -5.49
CA ASN A 34 -1.06 0.90 -6.91
C ASN A 34 -0.31 1.91 -7.79
N SER A 35 -0.31 3.20 -7.43
CA SER A 35 0.44 4.22 -8.17
C SER A 35 1.95 3.97 -8.16
N ILE A 36 2.54 3.62 -7.02
CA ILE A 36 3.95 3.27 -6.91
C ILE A 36 4.27 2.01 -7.72
N LYS A 37 3.37 1.01 -7.69
CA LYS A 37 3.53 -0.22 -8.46
C LYS A 37 3.56 0.07 -9.96
N GLU A 38 2.62 0.86 -10.47
CA GLU A 38 2.57 1.25 -11.88
C GLU A 38 3.75 2.16 -12.26
N PHE A 39 4.15 3.07 -11.38
CA PHE A 39 5.31 3.94 -11.57
C PHE A 39 6.60 3.12 -11.69
N LYS A 40 6.81 2.17 -10.76
CA LYS A 40 7.96 1.26 -10.80
C LYS A 40 7.93 0.38 -12.05
N ARG A 41 6.75 -0.08 -12.46
CA ARG A 41 6.55 -0.89 -13.68
C ARG A 41 6.97 -0.13 -14.94
N GLY A 42 6.55 1.13 -15.06
CA GLY A 42 6.94 2.02 -16.16
C GLY A 42 8.44 2.35 -16.16
N MET A 43 9.04 2.53 -14.99
CA MET A 43 10.48 2.83 -14.87
C MET A 43 11.38 1.61 -15.12
N SER A 44 10.97 0.41 -14.72
CA SER A 44 11.76 -0.81 -14.89
C SER A 44 11.55 -1.51 -16.24
N GLY A 45 10.68 -0.98 -17.10
CA GLY A 45 10.37 -1.60 -18.41
C GLY A 45 9.71 -2.97 -18.31
N GLU A 46 9.24 -3.36 -17.12
CA GLU A 46 8.66 -4.66 -16.84
C GLU A 46 7.19 -4.68 -17.30
N GLN A 47 6.96 -5.06 -18.55
CA GLN A 47 5.61 -5.33 -19.08
C GLN A 47 4.97 -6.47 -18.25
N PRO A 48 3.65 -6.45 -18.03
CA PRO A 48 2.99 -7.37 -17.11
C PRO A 48 3.25 -8.83 -17.51
N THR A 49 3.94 -9.58 -16.64
CA THR A 49 3.71 -11.02 -16.54
C THR A 49 2.33 -11.19 -15.94
N GLU A 50 1.33 -11.21 -16.83
CA GLU A 50 -0.03 -11.59 -16.56
C GLU A 50 -0.01 -12.91 -15.78
N LYS A 51 -0.35 -12.85 -14.49
CA LYS A 51 -0.57 -14.06 -13.69
C LYS A 51 -1.80 -14.75 -14.25
N LYS A 52 -1.53 -15.63 -15.21
CA LYS A 52 -2.23 -16.86 -15.56
C LYS A 52 -3.00 -17.44 -14.35
N GLN A 53 -4.23 -17.88 -14.65
CA GLN A 53 -5.13 -18.79 -13.89
C GLN A 53 -6.12 -18.16 -12.90
N ALA A 54 -7.38 -18.06 -13.33
CA ALA A 54 -8.52 -18.66 -12.64
C ALA A 54 -9.83 -18.69 -13.48
N VAL A 55 -9.80 -18.88 -14.80
CA VAL A 55 -11.00 -19.22 -15.61
C VAL A 55 -10.49 -19.98 -16.85
N LEU A 56 -11.11 -21.11 -17.23
CA LEU A 56 -10.90 -21.90 -18.49
C LEU A 56 -10.15 -23.25 -18.44
N GLU A 57 -9.92 -23.86 -17.27
CA GLU A 57 -9.92 -25.32 -17.14
C GLU A 57 -11.00 -25.63 -16.10
N LYS A 58 -12.12 -26.30 -16.34
CA LYS A 58 -12.34 -27.53 -17.10
C LYS A 58 -13.87 -27.73 -17.19
N ASN A 59 -14.44 -27.59 -18.39
CA ASN A 59 -15.70 -28.25 -18.79
C ASN A 59 -15.33 -29.38 -19.74
#